data_AF-A0A2E7BZM0-F1
#
_entry.id   AF-A0A2E7BZM0-F1
#
_cell.length_a   1.000
_cell.length_b   1.000
_cell.length_c   1.000
_cell.angle_alpha   90.00
_cell.angle_beta   90.00
_cell.angle_gamma   90.00
#
_symmetry.space_group_name_H-M   'P 1'
#
loop_
_entity.id
_entity.type
_entity.pdbx_description
1 polymer ?
#
loop_
_entity_poly.entity_id
_entity_poly.type
_entity_poly.pdbx_seq_one_letter_code
_entity_poly.pdbx_strand_id
1 'polypeptide(L)'
;MRFISKALIIASLPLFSAVSVAEVTQDCILEGTVDKKKAEQMGRDVYVAFHSSQRAESGSKCQLERRSRIQFKEPKNAMIENAPDGAKVKYRYTEHDDQAGEWQLMGISMP
;
A
#
# COMPACT_ATOMS: atom_id res chain seq x y z
N MET A 1 19.82 -68.96 -3.91
CA MET A 1 18.87 -67.91 -3.47
C MET A 1 19.54 -67.03 -2.43
N ARG A 2 19.64 -65.72 -2.68
CA ARG A 2 19.63 -64.64 -1.67
C ARG A 2 19.87 -63.30 -2.35
N PHE A 3 18.78 -62.63 -2.69
CA PHE A 3 18.76 -61.27 -3.23
C PHE A 3 19.00 -60.28 -2.08
N ILE A 4 20.06 -59.49 -2.16
CA ILE A 4 20.33 -58.40 -1.22
C ILE A 4 19.77 -57.12 -1.85
N SER A 5 18.50 -56.85 -1.59
CA SER A 5 17.86 -55.58 -1.94
C SER A 5 18.26 -54.52 -0.92
N LYS A 6 19.18 -53.63 -1.29
CA LYS A 6 19.49 -52.42 -0.50
C LYS A 6 18.31 -51.44 -0.63
N ALA A 7 17.51 -51.34 0.42
CA ALA A 7 16.43 -50.36 0.52
C ALA A 7 17.02 -48.96 0.66
N LEU A 8 16.69 -48.08 -0.30
CA LEU A 8 17.10 -46.68 -0.32
C LEU A 8 16.00 -45.89 0.40
N ILE A 9 16.27 -45.49 1.65
CA ILE A 9 15.33 -44.70 2.46
C ILE A 9 15.41 -43.25 1.98
N ILE A 10 14.40 -42.83 1.21
CA ILE A 10 14.20 -41.45 0.81
C ILE A 10 13.55 -40.72 1.99
N ALA A 11 14.33 -39.92 2.71
CA ALA A 11 13.83 -39.07 3.78
C ALA A 11 13.06 -37.88 3.18
N SER A 12 11.73 -37.94 3.20
CA SER A 12 10.87 -36.81 2.87
C SER A 12 10.89 -35.80 4.04
N LEU A 13 11.74 -34.78 3.95
CA LEU A 13 11.71 -33.63 4.85
C LEU A 13 10.40 -32.85 4.62
N PRO A 14 9.54 -32.68 5.64
CA PRO A 14 8.40 -31.80 5.53
C PRO A 14 8.92 -30.37 5.36
N LEU A 15 8.69 -29.79 4.18
CA LEU A 15 8.87 -28.37 3.96
C LEU A 15 7.80 -27.64 4.78
N PHE A 16 8.15 -27.27 6.01
CA PHE A 16 7.40 -26.29 6.78
C PHE A 16 7.57 -24.94 6.07
N SER A 17 6.67 -24.64 5.14
CA SER A 17 6.51 -23.30 4.60
C SER A 17 6.04 -22.40 5.74
N ALA A 18 6.98 -21.71 6.40
CA ALA A 18 6.64 -20.62 7.29
C ALA A 18 5.93 -19.57 6.44
N VAL A 19 4.61 -19.45 6.61
CA VAL A 19 3.83 -18.36 6.03
C VAL A 19 4.28 -17.11 6.76
N SER A 20 5.21 -16.36 6.17
CA SER A 20 5.60 -15.04 6.66
C SER A 20 4.38 -14.12 6.51
N VAL A 21 3.63 -13.93 7.60
CA VAL A 21 2.59 -12.90 7.67
C VAL A 21 3.35 -11.58 7.79
N ALA A 22 3.48 -10.86 6.68
CA ALA A 22 4.16 -9.57 6.68
C ALA A 22 3.40 -8.60 7.60
N GLU A 23 4.05 -8.15 8.67
CA GLU A 23 3.43 -7.28 9.67
C GLU A 23 3.11 -5.92 9.05
N VAL A 24 1.96 -5.35 9.40
CA VAL A 24 1.57 -4.00 8.97
C VAL A 24 2.38 -2.98 9.78
N THR A 25 3.23 -2.22 9.11
CA THR A 25 4.10 -1.21 9.71
C THR A 25 3.45 0.16 9.78
N GLN A 26 2.61 0.50 8.79
CA GLN A 26 1.83 1.73 8.73
C GLN A 26 0.42 1.44 8.23
N ASP A 27 -0.59 2.04 8.85
CA ASP A 27 -1.98 1.98 8.42
C ASP A 27 -2.68 3.30 8.77
N CYS A 28 -2.80 4.14 7.75
CA CYS A 28 -3.20 5.52 7.85
C CYS A 28 -4.39 5.83 6.96
N ILE A 29 -5.28 6.71 7.44
CA ILE A 29 -6.25 7.43 6.63
C ILE A 29 -5.67 8.81 6.33
N LEU A 30 -5.53 9.14 5.06
CA LEU A 30 -5.10 10.44 4.60
C LEU A 30 -6.25 11.18 3.93
N GLU A 31 -6.37 12.47 4.22
CA GLU A 31 -7.27 13.36 3.51
C GLU A 31 -6.47 14.45 2.79
N GLY A 32 -6.91 14.75 1.58
CA GLY A 32 -6.26 15.73 0.73
C GLY A 32 -7.20 16.36 -0.28
N THR A 33 -6.64 17.26 -1.07
CA THR A 33 -7.34 17.97 -2.14
C THR A 33 -6.64 17.75 -3.47
N VAL A 34 -7.40 17.51 -4.53
CA VAL A 34 -6.89 17.47 -5.91
C VAL A 34 -6.47 18.88 -6.33
N ASP A 35 -5.24 19.00 -6.84
CA ASP A 35 -4.70 20.25 -7.39
C ASP A 35 -4.19 19.99 -8.82
N LYS A 36 -5.05 20.24 -9.80
CA LYS A 36 -4.75 20.04 -11.23
C LYS A 36 -3.72 21.03 -11.74
N LYS A 37 -3.74 22.26 -11.21
CA LYS A 37 -2.75 23.27 -11.57
C LYS A 37 -1.33 22.80 -11.19
N LYS A 38 -1.18 22.16 -10.04
CA LYS A 38 0.09 21.57 -9.61
C LYS A 38 0.45 20.32 -10.40
N ALA A 39 -0.53 19.49 -10.73
CA ALA A 39 -0.35 18.31 -11.57
C ALA A 39 0.24 18.69 -12.94
N GLU A 40 -0.36 19.67 -13.62
CA GLU A 40 0.10 20.22 -14.90
C GLU A 40 1.53 20.78 -14.81
N GLN A 41 1.83 21.57 -13.78
CA GLN A 41 3.18 22.11 -13.55
C GLN A 41 4.25 21.02 -13.35
N MET A 42 3.85 19.85 -12.85
CA MET A 42 4.73 18.71 -12.60
C MET A 42 4.75 17.70 -13.74
N GLY A 43 3.96 17.90 -14.80
CA GLY A 43 3.78 16.94 -15.88
C GLY A 43 3.19 15.61 -15.40
N ARG A 44 2.22 15.67 -14.47
CA ARG A 44 1.51 14.51 -13.90
C ARG A 44 0.03 14.63 -14.20
N ASP A 45 -0.65 13.49 -14.29
CA ASP A 45 -2.09 13.44 -14.54
C ASP A 45 -2.89 13.90 -13.31
N VAL A 46 -2.42 13.51 -12.11
CA VAL A 46 -3.04 13.87 -10.83
C VAL A 46 -1.99 14.31 -9.83
N TYR A 47 -2.35 15.32 -9.03
CA TYR A 47 -1.64 15.69 -7.81
C TYR A 47 -2.64 15.88 -6.67
N VAL A 48 -2.34 15.26 -5.53
CA VAL A 48 -3.13 15.40 -4.31
C VAL A 48 -2.27 16.06 -3.24
N ALA A 49 -2.75 17.20 -2.73
CA ALA A 49 -2.19 17.86 -1.57
C ALA A 49 -2.81 17.26 -0.29
N PHE A 50 -2.11 16.32 0.34
CA PHE A 50 -2.54 15.77 1.63
C PHE A 50 -2.34 16.78 2.76
N HIS A 51 -3.39 17.02 3.54
CA HIS A 51 -3.40 18.00 4.62
C HIS A 51 -3.58 17.37 6.01
N SER A 52 -4.04 16.13 6.08
CA SER A 52 -4.18 15.39 7.34
C SER A 52 -3.87 13.90 7.15
N SER A 53 -3.40 13.29 8.24
CA SER A 53 -3.25 11.85 8.38
C SER A 53 -3.70 11.43 9.79
N GLN A 54 -4.35 10.28 9.87
CA GLN A 54 -4.78 9.68 11.12
C GLN A 54 -4.66 8.16 11.05
N ARG A 55 -4.67 7.48 12.20
CA ARG A 55 -4.71 6.01 12.24
C ARG A 55 -6.00 5.50 11.62
N ALA A 56 -5.93 4.42 10.85
CA ALA A 56 -7.13 3.78 10.32
C ALA A 56 -7.92 3.01 11.38
N GLU A 57 -7.22 2.28 12.25
CA GLU A 57 -7.83 1.49 13.32
C GLU A 57 -7.20 1.81 14.69
N SER A 58 -7.94 1.45 15.75
CA SER A 58 -7.41 1.49 17.12
C SER A 58 -6.29 0.46 17.27
N GLY A 59 -5.05 0.94 17.43
CA GLY A 59 -3.85 0.11 17.50
C GLY A 59 -2.95 0.18 16.26
N SER A 60 -3.43 0.73 15.14
CA SER A 60 -2.61 0.93 13.95
C SER A 60 -1.51 1.97 14.18
N LYS A 61 -0.33 1.73 13.62
CA LYS A 61 0.73 2.74 13.54
C LYS A 61 0.42 3.70 12.40
N CYS A 62 0.55 4.99 12.66
CA CYS A 62 0.48 6.01 11.61
C CYS A 62 1.49 7.11 11.93
N GLN A 63 2.67 6.99 11.35
CA GLN A 63 3.82 7.88 11.50
C GLN A 63 4.36 8.23 10.11
N LEU A 64 3.52 8.91 9.32
CA LEU A 64 3.96 9.47 8.05
C LEU A 64 4.79 10.72 8.36
N GLU A 65 6.07 10.52 8.64
CA GLU A 65 7.04 11.61 8.84
C GLU A 65 6.99 12.56 7.63
N ARG A 66 6.89 13.87 7.88
CA ARG A 66 6.87 14.92 6.84
C ARG A 66 8.08 14.85 5.88
N ARG A 67 9.15 14.14 6.27
CA ARG A 67 10.40 14.03 5.50
C ARG A 67 10.58 12.70 4.77
N SER A 68 9.93 11.62 5.20
CA SER A 68 9.82 10.41 4.37
C SER A 68 8.76 10.71 3.33
N ARG A 69 9.20 11.14 2.15
CA ARG A 69 8.34 11.39 1.00
C ARG A 69 7.64 10.08 0.64
N ILE A 70 6.51 9.83 1.27
CA ILE A 70 5.51 8.92 0.78
C ILE A 70 5.08 9.51 -0.56
N GLN A 71 5.68 8.99 -1.61
CA GLN A 71 5.35 9.39 -2.96
C GLN A 71 3.99 8.79 -3.22
N PHE A 72 2.96 9.63 -3.18
CA PHE A 72 1.65 9.23 -3.67
C PHE A 72 1.83 8.63 -5.06
N LYS A 73 1.56 7.33 -5.13
CA LYS A 73 1.53 6.58 -6.37
C LYS A 73 0.07 6.36 -6.66
N GLU A 74 -0.39 7.06 -7.67
CA GLU A 74 -1.73 6.88 -8.20
C GLU A 74 -1.95 5.40 -8.55
N PRO A 75 -3.04 4.79 -8.06
CA PRO A 75 -3.48 3.51 -8.59
C PRO A 75 -3.91 3.74 -10.05
N LYS A 76 -3.30 3.02 -11.00
CA LYS A 76 -3.66 3.15 -12.43
C LYS A 76 -5.16 2.90 -12.64
N ASN A 77 -5.82 3.72 -13.47
CA ASN A 77 -7.27 3.68 -13.73
C ASN A 77 -8.12 4.02 -12.49
N ALA A 78 -7.58 4.79 -11.54
CA ALA A 78 -8.35 5.22 -10.39
C ALA A 78 -9.36 6.30 -10.81
N MET A 79 -10.52 6.31 -10.14
CA MET A 79 -11.55 7.34 -10.34
C MET A 79 -11.03 8.77 -10.11
N ILE A 80 -9.88 8.90 -9.45
CA ILE A 80 -9.23 10.18 -9.15
C ILE A 80 -8.78 10.95 -10.40
N GLU A 81 -8.42 10.26 -11.49
CA GLU A 81 -8.01 10.88 -12.77
C GLU A 81 -9.09 11.83 -13.31
N ASN A 82 -10.36 11.47 -13.08
CA ASN A 82 -11.52 12.24 -13.53
C ASN A 82 -12.06 13.22 -12.48
N ALA A 83 -11.49 13.26 -11.27
CA ALA A 83 -11.93 14.18 -10.23
C ALA A 83 -11.68 15.63 -10.67
N PRO A 84 -12.58 16.59 -10.37
CA PRO A 84 -12.34 18.00 -10.66
C PRO A 84 -11.23 18.57 -9.77
N ASP A 85 -10.67 19.69 -10.20
CA ASP A 85 -9.77 20.49 -9.35
C ASP A 85 -10.51 20.90 -8.06
N GLY A 86 -9.82 20.85 -6.92
CA GLY A 86 -10.41 21.14 -5.61
C GLY A 86 -11.21 20.00 -4.99
N ALA A 87 -11.41 18.86 -5.66
CA ALA A 87 -12.08 17.71 -5.07
C ALA A 87 -11.35 17.22 -3.82
N LYS A 88 -12.11 16.91 -2.77
CA LYS A 88 -11.61 16.30 -1.55
C LYS A 88 -11.51 14.79 -1.74
N VAL A 89 -10.44 14.21 -1.22
CA VAL A 89 -10.17 12.77 -1.37
C VAL A 89 -9.79 12.16 -0.05
N LYS A 90 -10.16 10.89 0.13
CA LYS A 90 -9.76 10.08 1.27
C LYS A 90 -9.09 8.81 0.78
N TYR A 91 -7.90 8.55 1.29
CA TYR A 91 -7.13 7.35 1.01
C TYR A 91 -6.83 6.57 2.29
N ARG A 92 -6.79 5.25 2.19
CA ARG A 92 -6.09 4.39 3.14
C ARG A 92 -4.71 4.08 2.57
N TYR A 93 -3.67 4.34 3.36
CA TYR A 93 -2.30 3.94 3.06
C TYR A 93 -1.91 2.81 4.00
N THR A 94 -1.53 1.67 3.45
CA THR A 94 -1.07 0.51 4.21
C THR A 94 0.34 0.16 3.76
N GLU A 95 1.26 0.00 4.70
CA GLU A 95 2.62 -0.47 4.43
C GLU A 95 2.88 -1.72 5.26
N HIS A 96 3.45 -2.74 4.63
CA HIS A 96 3.90 -3.97 5.28
C HIS A 96 5.43 -3.99 5.30
N ASP A 97 6.00 -4.73 6.25
CA ASP A 97 7.45 -4.94 6.29
C ASP A 97 7.98 -5.43 4.93
N ASP A 98 9.06 -4.79 4.47
CA ASP A 98 9.75 -5.05 3.20
C ASP A 98 8.87 -4.93 1.93
N GLN A 99 7.70 -4.28 2.01
CA GLN A 99 6.80 -4.06 0.87
C GLN A 99 6.59 -2.57 0.57
N ALA A 100 6.30 -2.28 -0.70
CA ALA A 100 5.91 -0.93 -1.10
C ALA A 100 4.53 -0.60 -0.52
N GLY A 101 4.37 0.60 0.03
CA GLY A 101 3.08 1.06 0.53
C GLY A 101 1.98 1.06 -0.53
N GLU A 102 0.82 0.56 -0.14
CA GLU A 102 -0.37 0.44 -0.95
C GLU A 102 -1.32 1.62 -0.69
N TRP A 103 -1.99 2.07 -1.76
CA TRP A 103 -2.95 3.16 -1.70
C TRP A 103 -4.33 2.67 -2.11
N GLN A 104 -5.30 2.80 -1.22
CA GLN A 104 -6.70 2.50 -1.49
C GLN A 104 -7.52 3.79 -1.44
N LEU A 105 -8.11 4.16 -2.58
CA LEU A 105 -9.09 5.26 -2.62
C LEU A 105 -10.35 4.84 -1.87
N MET A 106 -10.70 5.58 -0.82
CA MET A 106 -11.90 5.33 -0.02
C MET A 106 -13.07 6.22 -0.42
N GLY A 107 -12.80 7.40 -0.97
CA GLY A 107 -13.84 8.31 -1.42
C GLY A 107 -13.32 9.56 -2.07
N ILE A 108 -14.17 10.14 -2.92
CA ILE A 108 -14.02 11.44 -3.56
C ILE A 108 -15.25 12.27 -3.20
N SER A 109 -15.07 13.54 -2.87
CA SER A 109 -16.15 14.50 -2.66
C SER A 109 -15.90 15.74 -3.50
N MET A 110 -16.93 16.17 -4.21
CA MET A 110 -16.87 17.35 -5.06
C MET A 110 -16.67 18.61 -4.20
N PRO A 111 -15.97 19.64 -4.72
CA PRO A 111 -15.75 20.89 -4.00
C PRO A 111 -17.05 21.65 -3.69
#